data_AF-A0A0B1S9D5-F1
#
_entry.id   AF-A0A0B1S9D5-F1
#
_cell.length_a   1.000
_cell.length_b   1.000
_cell.length_c   1.000
_cell.angle_alpha   90.00
_cell.angle_beta   90.00
_cell.angle_gamma   90.00
#
_symmetry.space_group_name_H-M   'P 1'
#
loop_
_entity.id
_entity.type
_entity.pdbx_description
1 polymer ?
#
loop_
_entity_poly.entity_id
_entity_poly.type
_entity_poly.pdbx_seq_one_letter_code
_entity_poly.pdbx_strand_id
1 'polypeptide(L)'
;MCPRRSAPLSLKRTESKYKRRDFPTILYSSCDTIEKLFHFFPTLSDEERDFPIAYAMLMNKDAVQVMMLLSAIYQPQNQFYIAVDGKSDEKIWKAMRELSNCYPNIFVFRAKKIEWCSFEIIEAIFECVIYLSKSEVRWRYLQVSDVSTSRTFDILRF
;
A
#
# COMPACT_ATOMS: atom_id res chain seq x y z
N MET A 1 10.84 -21.01 5.97
CA MET A 1 9.86 -22.11 5.83
C MET A 1 8.55 -21.62 6.45
N CYS A 2 7.50 -21.40 5.65
CA CYS A 2 6.26 -20.82 6.18
C CYS A 2 5.62 -21.74 7.22
N PRO A 3 5.30 -21.24 8.43
CA PRO A 3 4.67 -22.06 9.43
C PRO A 3 3.34 -22.58 8.89
N ARG A 4 3.18 -23.92 8.88
CA ARG A 4 1.87 -24.54 8.64
C ARG A 4 0.92 -23.94 9.67
N ARG A 5 -0.29 -23.55 9.22
CA ARG A 5 -1.38 -23.25 10.14
C ARG A 5 -1.50 -24.45 11.10
N SER A 6 -1.12 -24.30 12.35
CA SER A 6 -1.71 -25.13 13.39
C SER A 6 -3.21 -24.82 13.35
N ALA A 7 -4.05 -25.86 13.31
CA ALA A 7 -5.47 -25.69 13.56
C ALA A 7 -5.62 -24.82 14.82
N PRO A 8 -6.49 -23.80 14.83
CA PRO A 8 -6.61 -22.96 16.00
C PRO A 8 -7.01 -23.85 17.18
N LEU A 9 -6.11 -23.97 18.17
CA LEU A 9 -6.49 -24.35 19.52
C LEU A 9 -7.63 -23.40 19.89
N SER A 10 -8.77 -23.98 20.27
CA SER A 10 -10.01 -23.29 20.62
C SER A 10 -9.84 -22.49 21.92
N LEU A 11 -8.94 -21.52 21.91
CA LEU A 11 -8.98 -20.36 22.79
C LEU A 11 -10.05 -19.46 22.18
N LYS A 12 -11.25 -19.49 22.79
CA LYS A 12 -12.25 -18.42 22.61
C LYS A 12 -11.63 -17.13 23.15
N ARG A 13 -10.76 -16.52 22.36
CA ARG A 13 -10.34 -15.13 22.56
C ARG A 13 -11.60 -14.33 22.28
N THR A 14 -12.19 -13.78 23.33
CA THR A 14 -13.23 -12.77 23.20
C THR A 14 -12.62 -11.66 22.33
N GLU A 15 -12.97 -11.65 21.05
CA GLU A 15 -12.74 -10.49 20.21
C GLU A 15 -13.46 -9.35 20.92
N SER A 16 -12.70 -8.42 21.49
CA SER A 16 -13.29 -7.19 21.95
C SER A 16 -14.00 -6.59 20.74
N LYS A 17 -15.28 -6.26 20.90
CA LYS A 17 -16.12 -5.61 19.89
C LYS A 17 -15.65 -4.17 19.61
N TYR A 18 -14.34 -3.95 19.46
CA TYR A 18 -13.86 -2.72 18.85
C TYR A 18 -14.02 -2.88 17.34
N LYS A 19 -15.24 -2.60 16.88
CA LYS A 19 -15.55 -2.43 15.46
C LYS A 19 -14.67 -1.29 14.96
N ARG A 20 -13.52 -1.63 14.39
CA ARG A 20 -12.61 -0.69 13.71
C ARG A 20 -13.52 0.10 12.76
N ARG A 21 -13.63 1.42 12.94
CA ARG A 21 -14.60 2.24 12.22
C ARG A 21 -14.40 1.96 10.72
N ASP A 22 -15.38 1.35 10.09
CA ASP A 22 -15.43 1.23 8.63
C ASP A 22 -15.44 2.67 8.12
N PHE A 23 -14.30 3.15 7.63
CA PHE A 23 -14.23 4.46 7.02
C PHE A 23 -15.06 4.40 5.73
N PRO A 24 -16.15 5.17 5.63
CA PRO A 24 -17.06 5.04 4.50
C PRO A 24 -16.36 5.43 3.20
N THR A 25 -16.56 4.63 2.15
CA THR A 25 -15.97 4.82 0.81
C THR A 25 -16.24 6.21 0.22
N ILE A 26 -17.30 6.86 0.69
CA ILE A 26 -17.69 8.24 0.35
C ILE A 26 -16.57 9.24 0.66
N LEU A 27 -15.70 8.93 1.62
CA LEU A 27 -14.60 9.79 2.05
C LEU A 27 -13.44 9.86 1.03
N TYR A 28 -13.37 8.94 0.06
CA TYR A 28 -12.29 8.89 -0.94
C TYR A 28 -12.79 9.17 -2.37
N SER A 29 -13.93 9.86 -2.48
CA SER A 29 -14.61 10.10 -3.76
C SER A 29 -14.09 11.31 -4.54
N SER A 30 -13.25 12.14 -3.92
CA SER A 30 -12.71 13.37 -4.53
C SER A 30 -11.29 13.62 -4.03
N CYS A 31 -10.45 14.17 -4.91
CA CYS A 31 -9.08 14.59 -4.58
C CYS A 31 -9.05 15.63 -3.45
N ASP A 32 -9.99 16.58 -3.43
CA ASP A 32 -10.07 17.60 -2.37
C ASP A 32 -10.24 16.97 -0.99
N THR A 33 -10.99 15.87 -0.90
CA THR A 33 -11.23 15.17 0.36
C THR A 33 -9.98 14.41 0.79
N ILE A 34 -9.30 13.74 -0.15
CA ILE A 34 -8.06 13.01 0.11
C ILE A 34 -6.98 13.99 0.58
N GLU A 35 -6.81 15.11 -0.11
CA GLU A 35 -5.85 16.14 0.23
C GLU A 35 -6.11 16.71 1.62
N LYS A 36 -7.35 17.11 1.94
CA LYS A 36 -7.71 17.66 3.27
C LYS A 36 -7.53 16.69 4.43
N LEU A 37 -7.69 15.39 4.19
CA LEU A 37 -7.63 14.39 5.24
C LEU A 37 -6.22 13.88 5.52
N PHE A 38 -5.42 13.72 4.47
CA PHE A 38 -4.10 13.11 4.59
C PHE A 38 -2.95 14.09 4.39
N HIS A 39 -3.22 15.33 3.91
CA HIS A 39 -2.23 16.41 3.74
C HIS A 39 -0.88 15.92 3.24
N PHE A 40 -0.77 15.72 1.92
CA PHE A 40 0.49 15.34 1.32
C PHE A 40 1.40 16.58 1.19
N PHE A 41 2.49 16.57 1.95
CA PHE A 41 3.41 17.71 2.01
C PHE A 41 4.19 17.88 0.70
N PRO A 42 4.46 19.13 0.26
CA PRO A 42 5.38 19.39 -0.82
C PRO A 42 6.83 19.14 -0.39
N THR A 43 7.74 19.01 -1.37
CA THR A 43 9.18 18.86 -1.12
C THR A 43 9.72 19.98 -0.25
N LEU A 44 10.40 19.63 0.84
CA LEU A 44 10.86 20.59 1.83
C LEU A 44 12.30 21.05 1.59
N SER A 45 13.13 20.26 0.88
CA SER A 45 14.53 20.63 0.59
C SER A 45 14.97 20.31 -0.85
N ASP A 46 15.99 21.02 -1.33
CA ASP A 46 16.59 20.80 -2.64
C ASP A 46 17.36 19.46 -2.68
N GLU A 47 17.96 19.05 -1.56
CA GLU A 47 18.62 17.75 -1.43
C GLU A 47 17.63 16.59 -1.60
N GLU A 48 16.42 16.69 -1.03
CA GLU A 48 15.37 15.70 -1.22
C GLU A 48 14.91 15.64 -2.68
N ARG A 49 14.84 16.79 -3.36
CA ARG A 49 14.45 16.88 -4.77
C ARG A 49 15.43 16.16 -5.69
N ASP A 50 16.72 16.27 -5.41
CA ASP A 50 17.79 15.65 -6.20
C ASP A 50 17.96 14.14 -5.93
N PHE A 51 17.22 13.61 -4.96
CA PHE A 51 17.32 12.22 -4.51
C PHE A 51 15.98 11.46 -4.54
N PRO A 52 15.37 11.24 -5.72
CA PRO A 52 14.10 10.55 -5.84
C PRO A 52 14.19 9.07 -5.43
N ILE A 53 13.16 8.60 -4.73
CA ILE A 53 13.01 7.22 -4.25
C ILE A 53 11.79 6.57 -4.91
N ALA A 54 11.92 5.29 -5.25
CA ALA A 54 10.82 4.48 -5.77
C ALA A 54 10.26 3.56 -4.67
N TYR A 55 8.94 3.47 -4.58
CA TYR A 55 8.23 2.63 -3.61
C TYR A 55 7.38 1.60 -4.32
N ALA A 56 7.69 0.31 -4.11
CA ALA A 56 6.86 -0.81 -4.52
C ALA A 56 6.05 -1.28 -3.30
N MET A 57 4.73 -1.09 -3.33
CA MET A 57 3.87 -1.40 -2.19
C MET A 57 2.88 -2.50 -2.51
N LEU A 58 2.66 -3.42 -1.58
CA LEU A 58 1.59 -4.42 -1.65
C LEU A 58 0.53 -4.13 -0.58
N MET A 59 -0.72 -4.14 -1.00
CA MET A 59 -1.88 -3.81 -0.16
C MET A 59 -2.95 -4.90 -0.27
N ASN A 60 -3.62 -5.20 0.85
CA ASN A 60 -4.72 -6.17 0.89
C ASN A 60 -6.03 -5.58 1.44
N LYS A 61 -6.08 -5.21 2.72
CA LYS A 61 -7.37 -5.04 3.44
C LYS A 61 -7.76 -3.61 3.79
N ASP A 62 -6.82 -2.68 3.87
CA ASP A 62 -7.07 -1.38 4.51
C ASP A 62 -6.45 -0.24 3.70
N ALA A 63 -7.31 0.52 3.01
CA ALA A 63 -6.89 1.68 2.22
C ALA A 63 -6.47 2.85 3.12
N VAL A 64 -7.10 2.97 4.30
CA VAL A 64 -6.78 4.02 5.27
C VAL A 64 -5.33 3.90 5.69
N GLN A 65 -4.86 2.68 5.93
CA GLN A 65 -3.49 2.44 6.33
C GLN A 65 -2.49 2.87 5.24
N VAL A 66 -2.78 2.58 3.97
CA VAL A 66 -1.92 3.02 2.86
C VAL A 66 -1.93 4.54 2.72
N MET A 67 -3.10 5.18 2.85
CA MET A 67 -3.19 6.64 2.80
C MET A 67 -2.47 7.31 3.99
N MET A 68 -2.56 6.74 5.19
CA MET A 68 -1.79 7.20 6.35
C MET A 68 -0.29 7.00 6.13
N LEU A 69 0.15 5.87 5.58
CA LEU A 69 1.56 5.66 5.26
C LEU A 69 2.04 6.70 4.24
N LEU A 70 1.29 6.89 3.15
CA LEU A 70 1.57 7.89 2.13
C LEU A 70 1.63 9.30 2.75
N SER A 71 0.73 9.68 3.66
CA SER A 71 0.81 10.98 4.32
C SER A 71 2.14 11.26 5.02
N ALA A 72 2.82 10.20 5.48
CA ALA A 72 4.11 10.32 6.16
C ALA A 72 5.32 10.31 5.22
N ILE A 73 5.22 9.68 4.04
CA ILE A 73 6.37 9.45 3.14
C ILE A 73 6.23 10.10 1.76
N TYR A 74 5.06 10.66 1.46
CA TYR A 74 4.79 11.21 0.14
C TYR A 74 5.68 12.42 -0.11
N GLN A 75 6.33 12.39 -1.25
CA GLN A 75 7.09 13.51 -1.79
C GLN A 75 6.88 13.54 -3.32
N PRO A 76 6.65 14.72 -3.94
CA PRO A 76 6.32 14.85 -5.36
C PRO A 76 7.32 14.19 -6.35
N GLN A 77 8.62 14.19 -6.02
CA GLN A 77 9.70 13.59 -6.81
C GLN A 77 9.77 12.06 -6.69
N ASN A 78 9.23 11.50 -5.60
CA ASN A 78 9.20 10.07 -5.38
C ASN A 78 8.16 9.40 -6.29
N GLN A 79 8.39 8.14 -6.62
CA GLN A 79 7.49 7.33 -7.46
C GLN A 79 6.88 6.22 -6.61
N PHE A 80 5.56 6.08 -6.65
CA PHE A 80 4.84 5.07 -5.89
C PHE A 80 4.09 4.14 -6.83
N TYR A 81 4.31 2.83 -6.69
CA TYR A 81 3.57 1.82 -7.43
C TYR A 81 2.97 0.81 -6.47
N ILE A 82 1.65 0.75 -6.43
CA ILE A 82 0.88 0.03 -5.40
C ILE A 82 0.12 -1.13 -6.05
N ALA A 83 0.49 -2.35 -5.67
CA ALA A 83 -0.25 -3.56 -5.97
C ALA A 83 -1.42 -3.71 -4.98
N VAL A 84 -2.65 -3.74 -5.49
CA VAL A 84 -3.86 -4.04 -4.69
C VAL A 84 -4.24 -5.50 -4.91
N ASP A 85 -4.32 -6.29 -3.84
CA ASP A 85 -4.72 -7.70 -3.89
C ASP A 85 -6.04 -7.88 -4.67
N GLY A 86 -6.09 -8.84 -5.58
CA GLY A 86 -7.31 -9.19 -6.31
C GLY A 86 -8.48 -9.61 -5.41
N LYS A 87 -8.21 -9.98 -4.15
CA LYS A 87 -9.23 -10.28 -3.12
C LYS A 87 -9.83 -9.04 -2.45
N SER A 88 -9.25 -7.86 -2.63
CA SER A 88 -9.75 -6.62 -2.03
C SER A 88 -11.16 -6.28 -2.52
N ASP A 89 -11.96 -5.70 -1.62
CA ASP A 89 -13.31 -5.19 -1.93
C ASP A 89 -13.23 -4.16 -3.07
N GLU A 90 -14.24 -4.15 -3.93
CA GLU A 90 -14.37 -3.19 -5.02
C GLU A 90 -14.37 -1.73 -4.52
N LYS A 91 -14.88 -1.50 -3.31
CA LYS A 91 -14.83 -0.18 -2.64
C LYS A 91 -13.40 0.28 -2.40
N ILE A 92 -12.53 -0.64 -1.97
CA ILE A 92 -11.12 -0.37 -1.71
C ILE A 92 -10.39 -0.08 -3.02
N TRP A 93 -10.63 -0.92 -4.04
CA TRP A 93 -10.05 -0.72 -5.36
C TRP A 93 -10.40 0.65 -5.94
N LYS A 94 -11.67 1.05 -5.87
CA LYS A 94 -12.12 2.37 -6.34
C LYS A 94 -11.42 3.52 -5.60
N ALA A 95 -11.30 3.43 -4.27
CA ALA A 95 -10.62 4.46 -3.48
C ALA A 95 -9.14 4.60 -3.87
N MET A 96 -8.42 3.49 -4.05
CA MET A 96 -7.02 3.51 -4.47
C MET A 96 -6.85 4.00 -5.92
N ARG A 97 -7.81 3.70 -6.80
CA ARG A 97 -7.82 4.21 -8.17
C ARG A 97 -8.05 5.73 -8.19
N GLU A 98 -8.95 6.25 -7.38
CA GLU A 98 -9.11 7.71 -7.27
C GLU A 98 -7.87 8.38 -6.72
N LEU A 99 -7.21 7.78 -5.72
CA LEU A 99 -5.92 8.27 -5.24
C LEU A 99 -4.88 8.40 -6.38
N SER A 100 -4.77 7.40 -7.27
CA SER A 100 -3.86 7.51 -8.43
C SER A 100 -4.28 8.56 -9.46
N ASN A 101 -5.56 8.88 -9.55
CA ASN A 101 -6.02 9.96 -10.44
C ASN A 101 -5.64 11.34 -9.88
N CYS A 102 -5.59 11.47 -8.55
CA CYS A 102 -5.27 12.72 -7.87
C CYS A 102 -3.77 13.04 -7.88
N TYR A 103 -2.91 12.02 -7.86
CA TYR A 103 -1.46 12.19 -7.73
C TYR A 103 -0.74 11.51 -8.89
N PRO A 104 -0.11 12.26 -9.81
CA PRO A 104 0.46 11.72 -11.03
C PRO A 104 1.68 10.82 -10.81
N ASN A 105 2.30 10.87 -9.63
CA ASN A 105 3.42 10.03 -9.21
C ASN A 105 3.00 8.78 -8.41
N ILE A 106 1.68 8.58 -8.22
CA ILE A 106 1.11 7.38 -7.60
C ILE A 106 0.39 6.57 -8.67
N PHE A 107 0.83 5.35 -8.85
CA PHE A 107 0.23 4.40 -9.75
C PHE A 107 -0.28 3.20 -8.96
N VAL A 108 -1.44 2.68 -9.36
CA VAL A 108 -2.02 1.50 -8.75
C VAL A 108 -2.44 0.50 -9.81
N PHE A 109 -2.32 -0.78 -9.49
CA PHE A 109 -2.87 -1.85 -10.32
C PHE A 109 -3.50 -2.93 -9.44
N ARG A 110 -4.41 -3.70 -10.02
CA ARG A 110 -5.06 -4.81 -9.34
C ARG A 110 -4.27 -6.08 -9.65
N ALA A 111 -3.61 -6.63 -8.64
CA ALA A 111 -2.86 -7.86 -8.74
C ALA A 111 -3.80 -9.08 -8.78
N LYS A 112 -3.20 -10.26 -9.00
CA LYS A 112 -3.90 -11.54 -8.82
C LYS A 112 -4.37 -11.69 -7.37
N LYS A 113 -5.26 -12.66 -7.15
CA LYS A 113 -5.71 -13.02 -5.80
C LYS A 113 -4.53 -13.58 -5.01
N ILE A 114 -4.11 -12.89 -3.96
CA ILE A 114 -2.94 -13.28 -3.19
C ILE A 114 -3.34 -14.18 -2.03
N GLU A 115 -2.62 -15.28 -1.86
CA GLU A 115 -2.73 -16.13 -0.68
C GLU A 115 -1.55 -15.87 0.26
N TRP A 116 -1.72 -16.19 1.54
CA TRP A 116 -0.61 -16.03 2.48
C TRP A 116 0.52 -17.02 2.15
N CYS A 117 1.75 -16.52 2.09
CA CYS A 117 2.94 -17.28 1.69
C CYS A 117 2.80 -17.94 0.31
N SER A 118 2.28 -17.17 -0.64
CA SER A 118 2.09 -17.62 -2.01
C SER A 118 3.07 -16.91 -2.95
N PHE A 119 3.31 -17.50 -4.11
CA PHE A 119 4.24 -16.96 -5.10
C PHE A 119 3.74 -15.64 -5.69
N GLU A 120 2.42 -15.44 -5.65
CA GLU A 120 1.70 -14.26 -6.11
C GLU A 120 2.12 -12.98 -5.38
N ILE A 121 2.63 -13.08 -4.14
CA ILE A 121 3.22 -11.94 -3.42
C ILE A 121 4.45 -11.41 -4.17
N ILE A 122 5.34 -12.32 -4.55
CA ILE A 122 6.58 -11.98 -5.26
C ILE A 122 6.25 -11.50 -6.67
N GLU A 123 5.31 -12.16 -7.35
CA GLU A 123 4.85 -11.75 -8.67
C GLU A 123 4.32 -10.31 -8.67
N ALA A 124 3.43 -9.97 -7.72
CA ALA A 124 2.87 -8.64 -7.60
C ALA A 124 3.95 -7.57 -7.33
N ILE A 125 4.88 -7.83 -6.39
CA ILE A 125 5.98 -6.90 -6.10
C ILE A 125 6.91 -6.77 -7.32
N PHE A 126 7.21 -7.87 -8.01
CA PHE A 126 8.11 -7.85 -9.16
C PHE A 126 7.53 -7.06 -10.33
N GLU A 127 6.22 -7.14 -10.56
CA GLU A 127 5.54 -6.26 -11.51
C GLU A 127 5.71 -4.77 -11.13
N CYS A 128 5.64 -4.43 -9.84
CA CYS A 128 5.95 -3.08 -9.38
C CYS A 128 7.37 -2.65 -9.77
N VAL A 129 8.35 -3.53 -9.53
CA VAL A 129 9.76 -3.24 -9.84
C VAL A 129 9.98 -3.07 -11.35
N ILE A 130 9.37 -3.93 -12.17
CA ILE A 130 9.44 -3.80 -13.62
C ILE A 130 8.85 -2.47 -14.08
N TYR A 131 7.71 -2.07 -13.52
CA TYR A 131 7.09 -0.79 -13.89
C TYR A 131 7.99 0.40 -13.48
N LEU A 132 8.44 0.41 -12.22
CA LEU A 132 9.29 1.48 -11.69
C LEU A 132 10.63 1.58 -12.44
N SER A 133 11.22 0.46 -12.86
CA SER A 133 12.47 0.47 -13.65
C SER A 133 12.31 1.03 -15.07
N LYS A 134 11.08 1.10 -15.58
CA LYS A 134 10.75 1.73 -16.88
C LYS A 134 10.29 3.18 -16.74
N SER A 135 10.17 3.69 -15.51
CA SER A 135 9.81 5.09 -15.27
C SER A 135 10.86 6.02 -15.86
N GLU A 136 10.42 7.18 -16.35
CA GLU A 136 11.31 8.25 -16.83
C GLU A 136 12.10 8.88 -15.68
N VAL A 137 11.58 8.77 -14.45
CA VAL A 137 12.24 9.31 -13.25
C VAL A 137 13.39 8.41 -12.84
N ARG A 138 14.61 8.97 -12.83
CA ARG A 138 15.83 8.30 -12.39
C ARG A 138 15.94 8.26 -10.86
N TRP A 139 15.15 7.39 -10.23
CA TRP A 139 15.22 7.11 -8.80
C TRP A 139 16.55 6.43 -8.40
N ARG A 140 16.93 6.61 -7.13
CA ARG A 140 18.22 6.15 -6.58
C ARG A 140 18.10 4.85 -5.79
N TYR A 141 17.00 4.69 -5.06
CA TYR A 141 16.70 3.50 -4.29
C TYR A 141 15.27 3.03 -4.54
N LEU A 142 15.08 1.74 -4.35
CA LEU A 142 13.78 1.08 -4.33
C LEU A 142 13.49 0.61 -2.90
N GLN A 143 12.32 0.97 -2.39
CA GLN A 143 11.80 0.47 -1.13
C GLN A 143 10.58 -0.41 -1.38
N VAL A 144 10.63 -1.64 -0.88
CA VAL A 144 9.53 -2.61 -0.96
C VAL A 144 8.82 -2.66 0.38
N SER A 145 7.50 -2.44 0.37
CA SER A 145 6.69 -2.41 1.59
C SER A 145 5.42 -3.25 1.45
N ASP A 146 5.23 -4.21 2.34
CA ASP A 146 3.94 -4.90 2.52
C ASP A 146 3.13 -4.18 3.61
N VAL A 147 2.04 -3.54 3.20
CA VAL A 147 1.18 -2.72 4.05
C VAL A 147 -0.01 -3.54 4.59
N SER A 148 -0.08 -4.84 4.31
CA SER A 148 -1.18 -5.70 4.78
C SER A 148 -1.06 -6.02 6.29
N THR A 149 -1.62 -5.15 7.15
CA THR A 149 -1.64 -5.40 8.60
C THR A 149 -2.51 -6.60 8.97
N SER A 150 -1.84 -7.71 9.25
CA SER A 150 -2.16 -8.60 10.38
C SER A 150 -0.93 -9.35 10.89
N ARG A 151 0.19 -9.37 10.16
CA ARG A 151 1.37 -10.20 10.50
C ARG A 151 2.70 -9.57 10.09
N THR A 152 2.82 -8.24 10.06
CA THR A 152 4.06 -7.53 9.70
C THR A 152 5.26 -7.97 10.57
N PHE A 153 5.02 -8.58 11.74
CA PHE A 153 6.07 -9.20 12.57
C PHE A 153 6.59 -10.57 12.12
N ASP A 154 5.96 -11.24 11.14
CA ASP A 154 6.41 -12.56 10.68
C ASP A 154 7.27 -12.51 9.40
N ILE A 155 7.30 -11.39 8.67
CA ILE A 155 8.06 -11.25 7.42
C ILE A 155 9.50 -10.75 7.69
N LEU A 156 9.76 -10.14 8.85
CA LEU A 156 11.10 -9.67 9.26
C LEU A 156 11.82 -10.63 10.23
N ARG A 157 11.46 -11.92 10.23
CA ARG A 157 12.26 -12.95 10.91
C ARG A 157 13.15 -13.65 9.88
N PHE A 158 14.27 -12.99 9.56
CA PHE A 158 15.50 -13.68 9.17
C PHE A 158 16.36 -13.87 10.40
#